data_AF-A0A2E9T025-F1
#
_entry.id   AF-A0A2E9T025-F1
#
_cell.length_a   1.000
_cell.length_b   1.000
_cell.length_c   1.000
_cell.angle_alpha   90.00
_cell.angle_beta   90.00
_cell.angle_gamma   90.00
#
_symmetry.space_group_name_H-M   'P 1'
#
loop_
_entity.id
_entity.type
_entity.pdbx_description
1 polymer ?
#
loop_
_entity_poly.entity_id
_entity_poly.type
_entity_poly.pdbx_seq_one_letter_code
_entity_poly.pdbx_strand_id
1 'polypeptide(L)'
;MSTTVKDWYIVSVFDDEELIGKILWGTCEEDETYRFSPCCYINTSKVEKIFPNERLIITASGSFYHVIGSGDVAQVQLKDFELLRHSFSPEQITQLNLAPNGFFH
;
A
#
# COMPACT_ATOMS: atom_id res chain seq x y z
N MET A 1 -10.59 14.10 -0.61
CA MET A 1 -9.18 14.32 -1.01
C MET A 1 -8.89 13.38 -2.17
N SER A 2 -8.30 13.88 -3.26
CA SER A 2 -8.07 13.12 -4.50
C SER A 2 -6.57 12.99 -4.79
N THR A 3 -6.12 11.78 -5.09
CA THR A 3 -4.72 11.46 -5.37
C THR A 3 -4.65 10.45 -6.51
N THR A 4 -3.76 10.65 -7.47
CA THR A 4 -3.44 9.68 -8.52
C THR A 4 -2.22 8.86 -8.13
N VAL A 5 -2.34 7.53 -8.20
CA VAL A 5 -1.34 6.56 -7.75
C VAL A 5 -0.98 5.61 -8.90
N LYS A 6 0.31 5.31 -9.03
CA LYS A 6 0.85 4.29 -9.95
C LYS A 6 1.66 3.24 -9.20
N ASP A 7 2.08 2.20 -9.90
CA ASP A 7 2.95 1.12 -9.38
C ASP A 7 2.44 0.59 -8.02
N TRP A 8 1.14 0.28 -7.99
CA TRP A 8 0.37 0.16 -6.76
C TRP A 8 -0.04 -1.27 -6.43
N TYR A 9 -0.25 -1.50 -5.13
CA TYR A 9 -0.63 -2.77 -4.54
C TYR A 9 -1.85 -2.60 -3.65
N ILE A 10 -2.77 -3.57 -3.69
CA ILE A 10 -3.65 -3.84 -2.56
C ILE A 10 -2.92 -4.78 -1.60
N VAL A 11 -2.55 -4.27 -0.43
CA VAL A 11 -1.85 -5.05 0.57
C VAL A 11 -2.83 -5.52 1.63
N SER A 12 -2.96 -6.83 1.80
CA SER A 12 -3.71 -7.44 2.91
C SER A 12 -2.80 -7.57 4.12
N VAL A 13 -3.23 -7.02 5.26
CA VAL A 13 -2.47 -7.02 6.52
C VAL A 13 -3.08 -8.07 7.45
N PHE A 14 -2.26 -9.05 7.84
CA PHE A 14 -2.64 -10.14 8.72
C PHE A 14 -1.97 -10.01 10.09
N ASP A 15 -2.68 -10.35 11.16
CA ASP A 15 -2.09 -10.64 12.46
C ASP A 15 -2.15 -12.16 12.64
N ASP A 16 -1.01 -12.82 12.43
CA ASP A 16 -0.91 -14.26 12.22
C ASP A 16 -1.83 -14.75 11.07
N GLU A 17 -2.96 -15.38 11.41
CA GLU A 17 -3.95 -15.90 10.47
C GLU A 17 -5.16 -14.96 10.29
N GLU A 18 -5.31 -13.93 11.13
CA GLU A 18 -6.46 -13.03 11.12
C GLU A 18 -6.25 -11.86 10.15
N LEU A 19 -7.18 -11.67 9.21
CA LEU A 19 -7.17 -10.51 8.32
C LEU A 19 -7.65 -9.25 9.05
N ILE A 20 -6.72 -8.34 9.37
CA ILE A 20 -7.02 -7.05 10.02
C ILE A 20 -7.64 -6.06 9.02
N GLY A 21 -7.12 -6.04 7.79
CA GLY A 21 -7.62 -5.17 6.75
C GLY A 21 -6.79 -5.16 5.48
N LYS A 22 -7.20 -4.29 4.56
CA LYS A 22 -6.48 -4.01 3.32
C LYS A 22 -6.11 -2.55 3.28
N ILE A 23 -4.96 -2.22 2.71
CA ILE A 23 -4.53 -0.84 2.45
C ILE A 23 -4.12 -0.70 0.98
N LEU A 24 -4.04 0.53 0.49
CA LEU A 24 -3.39 0.85 -0.77
C LEU A 24 -1.94 1.26 -0.47
N TRP A 25 -1.01 0.65 -1.20
CA TRP A 25 0.38 1.07 -1.23
C TRP A 25 0.78 1.37 -2.68
N GLY A 26 1.63 2.36 -2.94
CA GLY A 26 2.08 2.66 -4.30
C GLY A 26 2.87 3.95 -4.38
N THR A 27 3.02 4.50 -5.58
CA THR A 27 3.76 5.75 -5.81
C THR A 27 2.81 6.87 -6.22
N CYS A 28 2.97 8.04 -5.60
CA CYS A 28 2.23 9.24 -5.95
C CYS A 28 2.62 9.71 -7.36
N GLU A 29 1.65 9.85 -8.25
CA GLU A 29 1.82 10.56 -9.52
C GLU A 29 1.43 12.03 -9.35
N GLU A 30 0.25 12.28 -8.76
CA GLU A 30 -0.30 13.63 -8.54
C GLU A 30 -1.18 13.64 -7.29
N ASP A 31 -1.05 14.67 -6.45
CA ASP A 31 -1.90 14.86 -5.27
C ASP A 31 -2.41 16.30 -5.21
N GLU A 32 -3.71 16.48 -5.39
CA GLU A 32 -4.35 17.82 -5.37
C GLU A 32 -4.28 18.49 -3.99
N THR A 33 -3.94 17.71 -2.95
CA THR A 33 -3.91 18.16 -1.56
C THR A 33 -2.52 18.48 -1.03
N TYR A 34 -1.48 18.32 -1.85
CA TYR A 34 -0.07 18.51 -1.49
C TYR A 34 0.40 17.70 -0.26
N ARG A 35 -0.30 16.62 0.10
CA ARG A 35 0.09 15.68 1.16
C ARG A 35 1.27 14.81 0.73
N PHE A 36 1.32 14.49 -0.56
CA PHE A 36 2.35 13.65 -1.15
C PHE A 36 3.05 14.42 -2.25
N SER A 37 4.39 14.41 -2.23
CA SER A 37 5.15 14.88 -3.38
C SER A 37 5.11 13.81 -4.49
N PRO A 38 5.15 14.21 -5.77
CA PRO A 38 5.31 13.26 -6.87
C PRO A 38 6.51 12.34 -6.64
N CYS A 39 6.35 11.07 -7.04
CA CYS A 39 7.32 9.99 -6.84
C CYS A 39 7.55 9.53 -5.39
N CYS A 40 6.88 10.11 -4.39
CA CYS A 40 6.90 9.57 -3.03
C CYS A 40 5.98 8.34 -2.89
N TYR A 41 6.32 7.46 -1.95
CA TYR A 41 5.47 6.33 -1.61
C TYR A 41 4.24 6.76 -0.81
N ILE A 42 3.13 6.12 -1.11
CA ILE A 42 1.86 6.28 -0.43
C ILE A 42 1.58 5.00 0.34
N ASN A 43 1.21 5.17 1.60
CA ASN A 43 0.60 4.14 2.43
C ASN A 43 -0.70 4.72 2.99
N THR A 44 -1.84 4.09 2.68
CA THR A 44 -3.14 4.62 3.06
C THR A 44 -3.67 4.02 4.36
N SER A 45 -4.72 4.65 4.89
CA SER A 45 -5.64 3.99 5.83
C SER A 45 -6.36 2.80 5.17
N LYS A 46 -7.15 2.06 5.95
CA LYS A 46 -7.89 0.88 5.49
C LYS A 46 -8.72 1.19 4.24
N VAL A 47 -8.62 0.35 3.22
CA VAL A 47 -9.47 0.38 2.03
C VAL A 47 -10.89 0.00 2.44
N GLU A 48 -11.83 0.85 2.05
CA GLU A 48 -13.26 0.66 2.30
C GLU A 48 -13.96 0.13 1.05
N LYS A 49 -13.67 0.71 -0.11
CA LYS A 49 -14.32 0.37 -1.39
C LYS A 49 -13.32 0.39 -2.53
N ILE A 50 -13.52 -0.52 -3.49
CA ILE A 50 -12.75 -0.58 -4.74
C ILE A 50 -13.75 -0.61 -5.89
N PHE A 51 -13.57 0.29 -6.86
CA PHE A 51 -14.35 0.38 -8.09
C PHE A 51 -13.42 0.14 -9.28
N PRO A 52 -13.22 -1.13 -9.71
CA PRO A 52 -12.24 -1.46 -10.75
C PRO A 52 -12.51 -0.79 -12.09
N ASN A 53 -13.79 -0.69 -12.49
CA ASN A 53 -14.20 -0.07 -13.75
C ASN A 53 -13.88 1.44 -13.79
N GLU A 54 -13.88 2.09 -12.64
CA GLU A 54 -13.58 3.52 -12.47
C GLU A 54 -12.13 3.75 -12.08
N ARG A 55 -11.35 2.67 -11.87
CA ARG A 55 -9.98 2.70 -11.34
C ARG A 55 -9.88 3.58 -10.09
N LEU A 56 -10.83 3.38 -9.18
CA LEU A 56 -10.99 4.21 -7.99
C LEU A 56 -10.98 3.36 -6.72
N ILE A 57 -10.21 3.78 -5.75
CA ILE A 57 -10.14 3.19 -4.41
C ILE A 57 -10.55 4.26 -3.40
N ILE A 58 -11.48 3.90 -2.51
CA ILE A 58 -11.92 4.75 -1.41
C ILE A 58 -11.46 4.12 -0.11
N THR A 59 -10.84 4.94 0.73
CA THR A 59 -10.35 4.56 2.05
C THR A 59 -11.32 4.98 3.15
N ALA A 60 -11.23 4.33 4.31
CA ALA A 60 -12.09 4.60 5.47
C ALA A 60 -11.98 6.04 5.99
N SER A 61 -10.88 6.75 5.68
CA SER A 61 -10.74 8.18 5.97
C SER A 61 -11.43 9.09 4.94
N GLY A 62 -12.17 8.53 3.98
CA GLY A 62 -12.86 9.28 2.93
C GLY A 62 -11.94 9.85 1.84
N SER A 63 -10.71 9.34 1.72
CA SER A 63 -9.79 9.73 0.64
C SER A 63 -10.00 8.85 -0.59
N PHE A 64 -9.93 9.48 -1.76
CA PHE A 64 -10.15 8.93 -3.09
C PHE A 64 -8.80 8.79 -3.78
N TYR A 65 -8.49 7.58 -4.24
CA TYR A 65 -7.26 7.27 -4.94
C TYR A 65 -7.58 6.73 -6.34
N HIS A 66 -7.23 7.50 -7.36
CA HIS A 66 -7.32 7.08 -8.75
C HIS A 66 -6.06 6.28 -9.10
N VAL A 67 -6.22 5.09 -9.66
CA VAL A 67 -5.09 4.19 -9.91
C VAL A 67 -4.75 4.05 -11.38
N ILE A 68 -3.45 4.07 -11.69
CA ILE A 68 -2.90 3.88 -13.03
C ILE A 68 -2.34 2.46 -13.14
N GLY A 69 -2.68 1.75 -14.22
CA GLY A 69 -2.24 0.37 -14.46
C GLY A 69 -3.14 -0.68 -13.80
N SER A 70 -2.73 -1.95 -13.88
CA SER A 70 -3.48 -3.08 -13.34
C SER A 70 -3.42 -3.19 -11.81
N GLY A 71 -2.32 -2.71 -11.23
CA GLY A 71 -1.96 -2.96 -9.84
C GLY A 71 -1.66 -4.43 -9.58
N ASP A 72 -1.17 -4.70 -8.38
CA ASP A 72 -0.85 -6.02 -7.88
C ASP A 72 -1.46 -6.26 -6.49
N VAL A 73 -1.36 -7.49 -6.01
CA VAL A 73 -1.85 -7.88 -4.67
C VAL A 73 -0.70 -8.45 -3.87
N ALA A 74 -0.63 -8.06 -2.60
CA ALA A 74 0.39 -8.55 -1.68
C ALA A 74 -0.20 -8.83 -0.29
N GLN A 75 0.56 -9.56 0.51
CA GLN A 75 0.23 -9.87 1.89
C GLN A 75 1.41 -9.53 2.79
N VAL A 76 1.14 -8.93 3.94
CA VAL A 76 2.14 -8.63 4.96
C VAL A 76 1.60 -9.00 6.33
N GLN A 77 2.53 -9.30 7.25
CA GLN A 77 2.21 -9.49 8.66
C GLN A 77 2.15 -8.13 9.36
N LEU A 78 1.33 -8.02 10.41
CA LEU A 78 1.12 -6.79 11.17
C LEU A 78 2.44 -6.29 11.77
N LYS A 79 3.31 -7.22 12.20
CA LYS A 79 4.67 -6.92 12.68
C LYS A 79 5.54 -6.19 11.64
N ASP A 80 5.28 -6.39 10.35
CA ASP A 80 6.03 -5.81 9.24
C ASP A 80 5.34 -4.54 8.69
N PHE A 81 4.17 -4.17 9.21
CA PHE A 81 3.36 -3.07 8.68
C PHE A 81 4.09 -1.72 8.74
N GLU A 82 4.91 -1.50 9.76
CA GLU A 82 5.73 -0.28 9.88
C GLU A 82 6.76 -0.15 8.75
N LEU A 83 7.23 -1.26 8.16
CA LEU A 83 8.14 -1.21 7.01
C LEU A 83 7.47 -0.55 5.80
N LEU A 84 6.18 -0.83 5.57
CA LEU A 84 5.41 -0.17 4.51
C LEU A 84 5.32 1.34 4.72
N ARG A 85 5.27 1.81 5.98
CA ARG A 85 5.28 3.24 6.33
C ARG A 85 6.65 3.87 6.12
N HIS A 86 7.70 3.08 6.27
CA HIS A 86 9.08 3.45 5.97
C HIS A 86 9.46 3.24 4.50
N SER A 87 8.48 3.23 3.59
CA SER A 87 8.70 3.18 2.13
C SER A 87 9.29 1.87 1.60
N PHE A 88 9.26 0.78 2.37
CA PHE A 88 9.56 -0.54 1.82
C PHE A 88 8.38 -1.03 0.99
N SER A 89 8.64 -1.55 -0.20
CA SER A 89 7.62 -2.19 -1.02
C SER A 89 7.22 -3.56 -0.45
N PRO A 90 6.02 -4.07 -0.77
CA PRO A 90 5.63 -5.42 -0.36
C PRO A 90 6.62 -6.51 -0.81
N GLU A 91 7.24 -6.35 -1.98
CA GLU A 91 8.26 -7.27 -2.51
C GLU A 91 9.52 -7.22 -1.66
N GLN A 92 9.96 -6.03 -1.26
CA GLN A 92 11.13 -5.86 -0.40
C GLN A 92 10.90 -6.50 0.97
N ILE A 93 9.71 -6.33 1.55
CA ILE A 93 9.33 -6.98 2.81
C ILE A 93 9.32 -8.51 2.64
N THR A 94 8.76 -8.99 1.54
CA THR A 94 8.76 -10.44 1.23
C THR A 94 10.17 -10.98 1.13
N GLN A 95 11.09 -10.26 0.48
CA GLN A 95 12.50 -10.64 0.39
C GLN A 95 13.20 -10.64 1.75
N LEU A 96 12.93 -9.64 2.60
CA LEU A 96 13.48 -9.59 3.97
C LEU A 96 13.02 -10.79 4.80
N ASN A 97 11.76 -11.19 4.66
CA ASN A 97 11.20 -12.34 5.37
C ASN A 97 11.70 -13.70 4.86
N LEU A 98 12.17 -13.77 3.61
CA LEU A 98 12.78 -14.96 3.02
C LEU A 98 14.30 -15.04 3.29
N ALA A 99 14.93 -13.93 3.66
CA ALA A 99 16.36 -13.89 3.95
C ALA A 99 16.67 -14.76 5.19
N PRO A 100 17.73 -15.57 5.17
CA PRO A 100 18.15 -16.30 6.36
C PRO A 100 18.46 -15.31 7.49
N ASN A 101 18.00 -15.60 8.71
CA ASN A 101 18.15 -14.79 9.93
C ASN A 101 19.59 -14.38 10.33
N GLY A 102 20.61 -14.64 9.50
CA GLY A 102 22.03 -14.38 9.78
C GLY A 102 22.70 -13.33 8.89
N PHE A 103 22.00 -12.65 7.97
CA PHE A 103 22.62 -11.65 7.08
C PHE A 103 22.55 -10.20 7.58
N PHE A 104 21.72 -9.92 8.59
CA PHE A 104 21.60 -8.60 9.19
C PHE A 104 21.82 -8.72 10.70
N HIS A 105 23.08 -8.87 11.11
CA HIS A 105 23.50 -8.76 12.50
C HIS A 105 24.90 -8.14 12.59
#